data_AF-A0A7K8T0L2-F1
#
_entry.id   AF-A0A7K8T0L2-F1
#
_cell.length_a   1.000
_cell.length_b   1.000
_cell.length_c   1.000
_cell.angle_alpha   90.00
_cell.angle_beta   90.00
_cell.angle_gamma   90.00
#
_symmetry.space_group_name_H-M   'P 1'
#
loop_
_entity.id
_entity.type
_entity.pdbx_description
1 polymer ?
#
loop_
_entity_poly.entity_id
_entity_poly.type
_entity_poly.pdbx_seq_one_letter_code
_entity_poly.pdbx_strand_id
1 'polypeptide(L)'
;TKDVTKNIQWITGNSFTVGRGRQQIEEIISTWEVHESWLHRTEFLHEEELQYSKRYHYRVCWSIPTRRKPIPRATASVYFVIEISKIKPATLPVEIFFTLEASRLIRRPEQCQLREKWLKDIIENKIILMERL
;
A
#
# COMPACT_ATOMS: atom_id res chain seq x y z
N THR A 1 -23.91 -5.30 -3.61
CA THR A 1 -23.13 -4.45 -2.69
C THR A 1 -22.44 -3.42 -3.55
N LYS A 2 -22.78 -2.14 -3.38
CA LYS A 2 -22.40 -1.08 -4.33
C LYS A 2 -20.87 -0.96 -4.37
N ASP A 3 -20.31 -1.17 -5.55
CA ASP A 3 -18.89 -1.02 -5.85
C ASP A 3 -18.53 0.47 -5.72
N VAL A 4 -18.05 0.87 -4.55
CA VAL A 4 -17.54 2.23 -4.31
C VAL A 4 -16.04 2.21 -4.57
N THR A 5 -15.65 1.82 -5.77
CA THR A 5 -14.42 2.37 -6.33
C THR A 5 -14.79 3.78 -6.78
N LYS A 6 -14.47 4.79 -5.95
CA LYS A 6 -14.36 6.18 -6.45
C LYS A 6 -13.58 6.09 -7.77
N ASN A 7 -13.99 6.82 -8.81
CA ASN A 7 -13.34 6.83 -10.12
C ASN A 7 -11.88 7.30 -9.99
N ILE A 8 -10.99 6.41 -9.57
CA ILE A 8 -9.55 6.66 -9.50
C ILE A 8 -9.07 6.65 -10.96
N GLN A 9 -8.55 7.77 -11.42
CA GLN A 9 -7.84 7.81 -12.69
C GLN A 9 -6.46 7.20 -12.48
N TRP A 10 -6.22 6.07 -13.13
CA TRP A 10 -4.95 5.38 -13.06
C TRP A 10 -3.89 6.08 -13.91
N ILE A 11 -2.70 6.27 -13.35
CA ILE A 11 -1.58 6.81 -14.12
C ILE A 11 -1.21 5.85 -15.26
N THR A 12 -0.84 6.42 -16.40
CA THR A 12 -0.39 5.68 -17.57
C THR A 12 1.11 5.40 -17.49
N GLY A 13 1.57 4.36 -18.20
CA GLY A 13 2.99 3.99 -18.23
C GLY A 13 3.91 5.14 -18.68
N ASN A 14 3.47 5.96 -19.64
CA ASN A 14 4.27 7.08 -20.19
C ASN A 14 4.39 8.30 -19.26
N SER A 15 3.44 8.49 -18.35
CA SER A 15 3.41 9.61 -17.40
C SER A 15 3.92 9.21 -16.01
N PHE A 16 4.35 7.96 -15.86
CA PHE A 16 4.80 7.42 -14.60
C PHE A 16 6.10 8.07 -14.12
N THR A 17 6.11 8.45 -12.85
CA THR A 17 7.31 8.77 -12.07
C THR A 17 7.14 8.22 -10.66
N VAL A 18 8.24 8.06 -9.91
CA VAL A 18 8.18 7.60 -8.51
C VAL A 18 7.27 8.51 -7.66
N GLY A 19 7.33 9.83 -7.87
CA GLY A 19 6.49 10.79 -7.18
C GLY A 19 4.99 10.63 -7.50
N ARG A 20 4.66 10.42 -8.79
CA ARG A 20 3.28 10.14 -9.24
C ARG A 20 2.77 8.81 -8.72
N GLY A 21 3.60 7.77 -8.72
CA GLY A 21 3.27 6.48 -8.12
C GLY A 21 2.93 6.60 -6.64
N ARG A 22 3.70 7.38 -5.88
CA ARG A 22 3.37 7.69 -4.48
C ARG A 22 2.02 8.40 -4.35
N GLN A 23 1.76 9.43 -5.16
CA GLN A 23 0.47 10.14 -5.15
C GLN A 23 -0.70 9.19 -5.45
N GLN A 24 -0.56 8.31 -6.43
CA GLN A 24 -1.57 7.31 -6.76
C GLN A 24 -1.87 6.38 -5.57
N ILE A 25 -0.83 5.96 -4.83
CA ILE A 25 -1.00 5.14 -3.62
C ILE A 25 -1.78 5.91 -2.55
N GLU A 26 -1.48 7.20 -2.33
CA GLU A 26 -2.24 8.04 -1.40
C GLU A 26 -3.71 8.20 -1.82
N GLU A 27 -3.98 8.38 -3.11
CA GLU A 27 -5.34 8.42 -3.65
C GLU A 27 -6.09 7.11 -3.39
N ILE A 28 -5.45 5.96 -3.63
CA ILE A 28 -6.00 4.64 -3.31
C ILE A 28 -6.32 4.53 -1.82
N ILE A 29 -5.37 4.89 -0.95
CA ILE A 29 -5.54 4.82 0.51
C ILE A 29 -6.69 5.73 0.96
N SER A 30 -6.88 6.90 0.33
CA SER A 30 -8.00 7.80 0.65
C SER A 30 -9.38 7.22 0.33
N THR A 31 -9.43 6.12 -0.42
CA THR A 31 -10.68 5.37 -0.68
C THR A 31 -10.94 4.29 0.35
N TRP A 32 -9.95 3.92 1.17
CA TRP A 32 -10.10 2.90 2.18
C TRP A 32 -10.83 3.44 3.41
N GLU A 33 -11.77 2.66 3.93
CA GLU A 33 -12.50 2.97 5.16
C GLU A 33 -11.65 2.60 6.39
N VAL A 34 -10.71 3.48 6.74
CA VAL A 34 -9.85 3.34 7.93
C VAL A 34 -10.12 4.52 8.87
N HIS A 35 -10.17 4.26 10.17
CA HIS A 35 -10.42 5.30 11.18
C HIS A 35 -9.31 6.38 11.19
N GLU A 36 -9.70 7.64 11.38
CA GLU A 36 -8.81 8.83 11.32
C GLU A 36 -7.64 8.81 12.31
N SER A 37 -7.70 7.99 13.35
CA SER A 37 -6.59 7.81 14.31
C SER A 37 -5.38 7.10 13.70
N TRP A 38 -5.57 6.40 12.57
CA TRP A 38 -4.48 5.78 11.85
C TRP A 38 -3.71 6.82 11.07
N LEU A 39 -2.41 6.86 11.32
CA LEU A 39 -1.47 7.64 10.53
C LEU A 39 -0.65 6.70 9.67
N HIS A 40 -0.36 7.14 8.45
CA HIS A 40 0.50 6.40 7.54
C HIS A 40 1.55 7.28 6.87
N ARG A 41 2.61 6.63 6.42
CA ARG A 41 3.67 7.24 5.60
C ARG A 41 4.03 6.31 4.46
N THR A 42 3.95 6.83 3.24
CA THR A 42 4.39 6.12 2.04
C THR A 42 5.84 6.45 1.71
N GLU A 43 6.64 5.41 1.54
CA GLU A 43 8.06 5.45 1.24
C GLU A 43 8.33 4.65 -0.04
N PHE A 44 9.16 5.20 -0.93
CA PHE A 44 9.72 4.44 -2.05
C PHE A 44 10.87 3.59 -1.55
N LEU A 45 10.93 2.32 -1.97
CA LEU A 45 11.98 1.39 -1.59
C LEU A 45 13.04 1.29 -2.68
N HIS A 46 12.67 0.76 -3.83
CA HIS A 46 13.56 0.58 -4.98
C HIS A 46 12.77 0.34 -6.26
N GLU A 47 13.47 0.40 -7.40
CA GLU A 47 12.98 -0.14 -8.65
C GLU A 47 13.57 -1.53 -8.93
N GLU A 48 12.89 -2.30 -9.74
CA GLU A 48 13.30 -3.63 -10.18
C GLU A 48 13.04 -3.73 -11.69
N GLU A 49 14.12 -3.90 -12.44
CA GLU A 49 14.09 -4.05 -13.90
C GLU A 49 13.96 -5.54 -14.25
N LEU A 50 12.83 -5.93 -14.85
CA LEU A 50 12.59 -7.30 -15.31
C LEU A 50 12.67 -7.38 -16.83
N GLN A 51 12.71 -8.60 -17.38
CA GLN A 51 12.80 -8.79 -18.83
C GLN A 51 11.65 -8.09 -19.59
N TYR A 52 10.43 -8.15 -19.05
CA TYR A 52 9.21 -7.71 -19.74
C TYR A 52 8.44 -6.62 -19.01
N SER A 53 8.92 -6.18 -17.84
CA SER A 53 8.29 -5.14 -17.06
C SER A 53 9.31 -4.42 -16.20
N LYS A 54 8.88 -3.29 -15.64
CA LYS A 54 9.61 -2.54 -14.63
C LYS A 54 8.71 -2.38 -13.43
N ARG A 55 9.22 -2.69 -12.24
CA ARG A 55 8.46 -2.65 -10.99
C ARG A 55 9.02 -1.58 -10.06
N TYR A 56 8.12 -0.87 -9.40
CA TYR A 56 8.44 0.15 -8.42
C TYR A 56 7.82 -0.27 -7.10
N HIS A 57 8.68 -0.49 -6.10
CA HIS A 57 8.29 -1.02 -4.80
C HIS A 57 8.16 0.13 -3.80
N TYR A 58 7.04 0.14 -3.09
CA TYR A 58 6.72 1.12 -2.07
C TYR A 58 6.31 0.42 -0.78
N ARG A 59 6.57 1.08 0.34
CA ARG A 59 6.10 0.68 1.66
C ARG A 59 5.24 1.77 2.24
N VAL A 60 4.06 1.39 2.71
CA VAL A 60 3.18 2.24 3.49
C VAL A 60 3.21 1.74 4.92
N CYS A 61 3.84 2.52 5.80
CA CYS A 61 3.93 2.22 7.22
C CYS A 61 2.75 2.84 7.96
N TRP A 62 1.97 2.03 8.66
CA TRP A 62 0.79 2.40 9.42
C TRP A 62 1.03 2.32 10.92
N SER A 63 0.45 3.27 11.66
CA SER A 63 0.51 3.26 13.12
C SER A 63 -0.64 4.05 13.76
N ILE A 64 -0.90 3.78 15.04
CA ILE A 64 -1.84 4.57 15.87
C ILE A 64 -1.06 5.13 17.07
N PRO A 65 -0.61 6.40 17.02
CA PRO A 65 -0.04 7.03 18.20
C PRO A 65 -1.14 7.31 19.23
N THR A 66 -0.78 7.28 20.51
CA THR A 66 -1.69 7.66 21.60
C THR A 66 -1.03 8.68 22.51
N ARG A 67 -1.83 9.46 23.26
CA ARG A 67 -1.27 10.44 24.21
C ARG A 67 -0.32 9.81 25.24
N ARG A 68 -0.57 8.55 25.64
CA ARG A 68 0.28 7.82 26.58
C ARG A 68 1.50 7.17 25.92
N LYS A 69 1.45 6.91 24.61
CA LYS A 69 2.51 6.29 23.82
C LYS A 69 2.59 7.01 22.45
N PRO A 70 3.23 8.20 22.39
CA PRO A 70 3.29 8.99 21.17
C PRO A 70 4.15 8.32 20.10
N ILE A 71 5.13 7.53 20.52
CA ILE A 71 5.91 6.65 19.64
C ILE A 71 5.28 5.24 19.75
N PRO A 72 4.65 4.74 18.68
CA PRO A 72 4.03 3.41 18.67
C PRO A 72 5.07 2.31 18.89
N ARG A 73 4.75 1.30 19.72
CA ARG A 73 5.64 0.15 19.99
C ARG A 73 5.82 -0.76 18.78
N ALA A 74 4.81 -0.80 17.92
CA ALA A 74 4.81 -1.58 16.69
C ALA A 74 4.04 -0.81 15.61
N THR A 75 4.39 -1.10 14.36
CA THR A 75 3.75 -0.56 13.15
C THR A 75 3.28 -1.73 12.28
N ALA A 76 2.36 -1.46 11.36
CA ALA A 76 1.97 -2.40 10.30
C ALA A 76 2.43 -1.88 8.94
N SER A 77 3.05 -2.73 8.13
CA SER A 77 3.47 -2.34 6.76
C SER A 77 2.58 -2.95 5.70
N VAL A 78 2.17 -2.12 4.74
CA VAL A 78 1.54 -2.54 3.48
C VAL A 78 2.55 -2.27 2.36
N TYR A 79 2.85 -3.27 1.56
CA TYR A 79 3.77 -3.14 0.45
C TYR A 79 2.98 -2.98 -0.84
N PHE A 80 3.29 -1.93 -1.60
CA PHE A 80 2.71 -1.70 -2.91
C PHE A 80 3.74 -1.95 -4.00
N VAL A 81 3.29 -2.54 -5.10
CA VAL A 81 4.09 -2.72 -6.31
C VAL A 81 3.32 -2.07 -7.45
N ILE A 82 3.96 -1.12 -8.12
CA ILE A 82 3.47 -0.58 -9.38
C ILE A 82 4.29 -1.18 -10.51
N GLU A 83 3.62 -1.86 -11.43
CA GLU A 83 4.23 -2.57 -12.55
C GLU A 83 3.88 -1.89 -13.87
N ILE A 84 4.92 -1.60 -14.65
CA ILE A 84 4.81 -1.07 -16.02
C ILE A 84 5.32 -2.14 -16.96
N SER A 85 4.47 -2.64 -17.85
CA SER A 85 4.88 -3.61 -18.87
C SER A 85 5.67 -2.92 -19.99
N LYS A 86 6.75 -3.57 -20.44
CA LYS A 86 7.54 -3.16 -21.61
C LYS A 86 6.92 -3.61 -22.93
N ILE A 87 6.03 -4.61 -22.87
CA ILE A 87 5.37 -5.19 -24.05
C ILE A 87 4.08 -4.44 -24.36
N LYS A 88 3.34 -4.02 -23.31
CA LYS A 88 2.09 -3.29 -23.47
C LYS A 88 2.35 -1.83 -23.89
N PRO A 89 1.45 -1.19 -24.64
CA PRO A 89 1.55 0.23 -24.96
C PRO A 89 1.64 1.11 -23.71
N ALA A 90 2.56 2.08 -23.70
CA ALA A 90 2.76 2.98 -22.56
C ALA A 90 1.57 3.93 -22.29
N THR A 91 0.59 3.97 -23.20
CA THR A 91 -0.68 4.69 -23.01
C THR A 91 -1.64 3.97 -22.09
N LEU A 92 -1.41 2.68 -21.81
CA LEU A 92 -2.25 1.92 -20.89
C LEU A 92 -1.94 2.27 -19.42
N PRO A 93 -2.94 2.15 -18.52
CA PRO A 93 -2.74 2.26 -17.09
C PRO A 93 -1.67 1.31 -16.56
N VAL A 94 -0.94 1.76 -15.54
CA VAL A 94 -0.02 0.90 -14.79
C VAL A 94 -0.80 -0.09 -13.93
N GLU A 95 -0.23 -1.27 -13.71
CA GLU A 95 -0.83 -2.27 -12.82
C GLU A 95 -0.36 -2.01 -11.38
N ILE A 96 -1.28 -1.97 -10.43
CA ILE A 96 -0.96 -1.74 -9.01
C ILE A 96 -1.41 -2.94 -8.18
N PHE A 97 -0.50 -3.40 -7.32
CA PHE A 97 -0.70 -4.51 -6.41
C PHE A 97 -0.33 -4.10 -5.00
N PHE A 98 -0.92 -4.76 -4.00
CA PHE A 98 -0.46 -4.64 -2.62
C PHE A 98 -0.49 -5.96 -1.83
N THR A 99 0.40 -6.05 -0.85
CA THR A 99 0.51 -7.14 0.13
C THR A 99 0.63 -6.58 1.54
N LEU A 100 0.29 -7.40 2.53
CA LEU A 100 0.50 -7.07 3.95
C LEU A 100 1.78 -7.71 4.42
N GLU A 101 2.52 -7.11 5.34
CA GLU A 101 3.76 -7.72 5.84
C GLU A 101 3.56 -9.11 6.48
N ALA A 102 2.38 -9.38 7.04
CA ALA A 102 2.03 -10.68 7.63
C ALA A 102 1.42 -11.68 6.61
N SER A 103 1.35 -11.33 5.32
CA SER A 103 0.68 -12.16 4.32
C SER A 103 1.35 -12.09 2.94
N ARG A 104 1.54 -13.25 2.31
CA ARG A 104 2.01 -13.34 0.92
C ARG A 104 0.88 -13.15 -0.11
N LEU A 105 -0.36 -12.94 0.33
CA LEU A 105 -1.49 -12.78 -0.58
C LEU A 105 -1.40 -11.43 -1.31
N ILE A 106 -1.23 -11.48 -2.62
CA ILE A 106 -1.23 -10.32 -3.52
C ILE A 106 -2.67 -9.91 -3.81
N ARG A 107 -2.97 -8.62 -3.65
CA ARG A 107 -4.29 -8.05 -3.90
C ARG A 107 -4.18 -6.92 -4.92
N ARG A 108 -5.25 -6.73 -5.70
CA ARG A 108 -5.44 -5.55 -6.56
C ARG A 108 -6.34 -4.54 -5.83
N PRO A 109 -5.96 -3.25 -5.75
CA PRO A 109 -6.78 -2.24 -5.08
C PRO A 109 -8.19 -2.09 -5.68
N GLU A 110 -8.34 -2.37 -6.99
CA GLU A 110 -9.64 -2.38 -7.69
C GLU A 110 -10.62 -3.42 -7.14
N GLN A 111 -10.12 -4.52 -6.58
CA GLN A 111 -10.93 -5.69 -6.19
C GLN A 111 -11.06 -5.82 -4.68
N CYS A 112 -10.17 -5.19 -3.92
CA CYS A 112 -10.09 -5.36 -2.48
C CYS A 112 -9.57 -4.11 -1.79
N GLN A 113 -10.39 -3.55 -0.91
CA GLN A 113 -9.97 -2.49 0.00
C GLN A 113 -9.29 -3.09 1.24
N LEU A 114 -8.34 -2.33 1.80
CA LEU A 114 -7.72 -2.69 3.06
C LEU A 114 -8.77 -2.66 4.19
N ARG A 115 -8.79 -3.71 5.00
CA ARG A 115 -9.58 -3.72 6.23
C ARG A 115 -8.72 -3.29 7.40
N GLU A 116 -9.22 -2.32 8.18
CA GLU A 116 -8.54 -1.83 9.39
C GLU A 116 -8.15 -2.97 10.36
N LYS A 117 -9.01 -4.00 10.48
CA LYS A 117 -8.73 -5.19 11.29
C LYS A 117 -7.39 -5.83 10.94
N TRP A 118 -7.02 -5.89 9.66
CA TRP A 118 -5.75 -6.48 9.25
C TRP A 118 -4.55 -5.73 9.81
N LEU A 119 -4.62 -4.40 9.90
CA LEU A 119 -3.56 -3.59 10.52
C LEU A 119 -3.50 -3.82 12.04
N LYS A 120 -4.66 -3.89 12.70
CA LYS A 120 -4.75 -4.17 14.14
C LYS A 120 -4.13 -5.53 14.48
N ASP A 121 -4.56 -6.58 13.78
CA ASP A 121 -4.08 -7.95 14.00
C ASP A 121 -2.54 -8.01 13.86
N ILE A 122 -1.97 -7.31 12.88
CA ILE A 122 -0.52 -7.23 12.70
C ILE A 122 0.19 -6.57 13.88
N ILE A 123 -0.29 -5.40 14.33
CA ILE A 123 0.31 -4.65 15.43
C ILE A 123 0.18 -5.42 16.75
N GLU A 124 -0.99 -5.97 17.05
CA GLU A 124 -1.26 -6.74 18.26
C GLU A 124 -0.37 -7.99 18.33
N ASN A 125 -0.24 -8.73 17.23
CA ASN A 125 0.64 -9.89 17.18
C ASN A 125 2.12 -9.54 17.42
N LYS A 126 2.60 -8.42 16.85
CA LYS A 126 3.96 -7.94 17.12
C LYS A 126 4.15 -7.61 18.60
N ILE A 127 3.18 -6.94 19.22
CA ILE A 127 3.25 -6.59 20.65
C ILE A 127 3.26 -7.85 21.53
N ILE A 128 2.39 -8.83 21.25
CA ILE A 128 2.33 -10.10 22.00
C ILE A 128 3.66 -10.84 21.91
N LEU A 129 4.28 -10.89 20.73
CA LEU A 129 5.58 -11.55 20.56
C LEU A 129 6.70 -10.82 21.30
N MET A 130 6.69 -9.49 21.31
CA MET A 130 7.66 -8.69 22.05
C MET A 130 7.55 -8.83 23.56
N GLU A 131 6.36 -9.07 24.09
CA GLU A 131 6.13 -9.25 25.55
C GLU A 131 6.46 -10.65 26.05
N ARG A 132 6.69 -11.61 25.13
CA ARG A 132 7.12 -12.99 25.43
C ARG A 132 8.64 -13.18 25.39
N LEU A 133 9.39 -12.14 25.02
CA LEU A 133 10.86 -12.09 25.01
C LEU A 133 11.36 -11.45 26.30
#